data_AF-A0A433C5X1-F1
#
_entry.id   AF-A0A433C5X1-F1
#
_cell.length_a   1.000
_cell.length_b   1.000
_cell.length_c   1.000
_cell.angle_alpha   90.00
_cell.angle_beta   90.00
_cell.angle_gamma   90.00
#
_symmetry.space_group_name_H-M   'P 1'
#
loop_
_entity.id
_entity.type
_entity.pdbx_description
1 polymer ?
#
loop_
_entity_poly.entity_id
_entity_poly.type
_entity_poly.pdbx_seq_one_letter_code
_entity_poly.pdbx_strand_id
1 'polypeptide(L)'
;MYKLPAQDTPVLPAAPADRLRKFKATLLDEVNEIDDIVAACESNAEPIDVLVAVADLLGDVIVYCRSEALKFGLPLEAVLTVIMDSNESKLGADGKPIYDANGKFLKGPNYWKPEPKLKELLQAAITGAKG
;
A
#
# COMPACT_ATOMS: atom_id res chain seq x y z
N MET A 1 18.01 15.43 -8.23
CA MET A 1 16.99 14.55 -7.63
C MET A 1 17.58 13.90 -6.41
N TYR A 2 16.88 13.91 -5.27
CA TYR A 2 17.38 13.45 -3.98
C TYR A 2 18.04 12.06 -4.08
N LYS A 3 19.26 11.92 -3.56
CA LYS A 3 19.98 10.64 -3.45
C LYS A 3 19.33 9.78 -2.36
N LEU A 4 18.08 9.36 -2.59
CA LEU A 4 17.41 8.43 -1.71
C LEU A 4 18.07 7.06 -1.87
N PRO A 5 18.34 6.33 -0.78
CA PRO A 5 18.78 4.96 -0.87
C PRO A 5 17.73 4.16 -1.65
N ALA A 6 18.11 3.62 -2.81
CA ALA A 6 17.28 2.75 -3.61
C ALA A 6 18.04 1.43 -3.83
N GLN A 7 17.30 0.34 -3.90
CA GLN A 7 17.83 -0.98 -4.19
C GLN A 7 17.23 -1.43 -5.52
N ASP A 8 18.06 -1.88 -6.45
CA ASP A 8 17.60 -2.32 -7.76
C ASP A 8 16.90 -3.69 -7.71
N THR A 9 17.08 -4.42 -6.61
CA THR A 9 16.59 -5.78 -6.40
C THR A 9 16.05 -5.96 -5.00
N PRO A 10 15.05 -6.84 -4.77
CA PRO A 10 14.53 -7.09 -3.44
C PRO A 10 15.63 -7.49 -2.46
N VAL A 11 15.78 -6.74 -1.39
CA VAL A 11 16.82 -6.97 -0.37
C VAL A 11 16.34 -6.52 1.00
N LEU A 12 16.79 -7.23 2.03
CA LEU A 12 16.57 -6.81 3.41
C LEU A 12 17.62 -5.74 3.77
N PRO A 13 17.24 -4.48 4.00
CA PRO A 13 18.18 -3.43 4.38
C PRO A 13 18.76 -3.68 5.77
N ALA A 14 19.88 -3.01 6.10
CA ALA A 14 20.43 -3.03 7.46
C ALA A 14 19.39 -2.53 8.48
N ALA A 15 19.33 -3.20 9.65
CA ALA A 15 18.40 -2.91 10.74
C ALA A 15 16.93 -2.73 10.27
N PRO A 16 16.32 -3.74 9.63
CA PRO A 16 14.99 -3.61 9.01
C PRO A 16 13.90 -3.27 10.04
N ALA A 17 14.06 -3.73 11.29
CA ALA A 17 13.13 -3.40 12.37
C ALA A 17 13.14 -1.90 12.71
N ASP A 18 14.32 -1.28 12.85
CA ASP A 18 14.42 0.16 13.13
C ASP A 18 13.90 1.01 11.99
N ARG A 19 14.16 0.58 10.75
CA ARG A 19 13.60 1.19 9.55
C ARG A 19 12.07 1.15 9.57
N LEU A 20 11.48 -0.02 9.82
CA LEU A 20 10.02 -0.16 9.88
C LEU A 20 9.40 0.63 11.04
N ARG A 21 10.11 0.79 12.17
CA ARG A 21 9.67 1.68 13.26
C ARG A 21 9.61 3.14 12.81
N LYS A 22 10.63 3.61 12.08
CA LYS A 22 10.64 4.98 11.54
C LYS A 22 9.56 5.17 10.48
N PHE A 23 9.41 4.22 9.56
CA PHE A 23 8.35 4.25 8.55
C PHE A 23 6.96 4.28 9.19
N LYS A 24 6.73 3.47 10.23
CA LYS A 24 5.50 3.51 11.02
C LYS A 24 5.28 4.89 11.66
N ALA A 25 6.32 5.49 12.24
CA ALA A 25 6.18 6.82 12.85
C ALA A 25 5.76 7.86 11.81
N THR A 26 6.43 7.90 10.65
CA THR A 26 6.06 8.78 9.54
C THR A 26 4.62 8.57 9.10
N LEU A 27 4.19 7.32 8.87
CA LEU A 27 2.79 7.07 8.47
C LEU A 27 1.79 7.44 9.56
N LEU A 28 2.14 7.32 10.84
CA LEU A 28 1.26 7.73 11.93
C LEU A 28 1.09 9.24 11.98
N ASP A 29 2.14 10.00 11.70
CA ASP A 29 2.07 11.46 11.61
C ASP A 29 1.04 11.85 10.53
N GLU A 30 1.15 11.28 9.32
CA GLU A 30 0.18 11.50 8.23
C GLU A 30 -1.24 11.03 8.59
N VAL A 31 -1.38 9.89 9.27
CA VAL A 31 -2.70 9.39 9.70
C VAL A 31 -3.36 10.32 10.71
N ASN A 32 -2.58 10.99 11.56
CA ASN A 32 -3.12 11.93 12.54
C ASN A 32 -3.66 13.21 11.86
N GLU A 33 -3.16 13.60 10.68
CA GLU A 33 -3.71 14.73 9.92
C GLU A 33 -5.16 14.50 9.47
N ILE A 34 -5.64 13.25 9.45
CA ILE A 34 -7.05 12.94 9.23
C ILE A 34 -7.93 13.62 10.28
N ASP A 35 -7.47 13.73 11.53
CA ASP A 35 -8.23 14.38 12.60
C ASP A 35 -8.43 15.88 12.31
N ASP A 36 -7.42 16.54 11.73
CA ASP A 36 -7.50 17.94 11.32
C ASP A 36 -8.44 18.12 10.13
N ILE A 37 -8.42 17.20 9.16
CA ILE A 37 -9.35 17.20 8.03
C ILE A 37 -10.79 16.98 8.51
N VAL A 38 -11.01 16.09 9.48
CA VAL A 38 -12.33 15.87 10.11
C VAL A 38 -12.80 17.15 10.81
N ALA A 39 -11.93 17.80 11.60
CA ALA A 39 -12.27 19.05 12.26
C ALA A 39 -12.61 20.17 11.26
N ALA A 40 -11.92 20.23 10.12
CA ALA A 40 -12.23 21.17 9.04
C ALA A 40 -13.62 20.90 8.43
N CYS A 41 -13.99 19.63 8.24
CA CYS A 41 -15.32 19.25 7.77
C CYS A 41 -16.42 19.67 8.76
N GLU A 42 -16.20 19.45 10.06
CA GLU A 42 -17.16 19.80 11.12
C GLU A 42 -17.29 21.31 11.34
N SER A 43 -16.26 22.08 10.98
CA SER A 43 -16.22 23.53 11.11
C SER A 43 -16.78 24.29 9.89
N ASN A 44 -17.40 23.59 8.93
CA ASN A 44 -17.85 24.15 7.65
C ASN A 44 -16.74 24.87 6.88
N ALA A 45 -15.53 24.29 6.83
CA ALA A 45 -14.48 24.77 5.93
C ALA A 45 -14.96 24.74 4.46
N GLU A 46 -14.34 25.57 3.62
CA GLU A 46 -14.67 25.58 2.18
C GLU A 46 -14.42 24.18 1.59
N PRO A 47 -15.35 23.62 0.79
CA PRO A 47 -15.19 22.26 0.26
C PRO A 47 -13.89 22.03 -0.50
N ILE A 48 -13.37 23.07 -1.18
CA ILE A 48 -12.12 22.97 -1.91
C ILE A 48 -10.92 22.81 -0.98
N ASP A 49 -10.90 23.44 0.19
CA ASP A 49 -9.80 23.35 1.14
C ASP A 49 -9.73 21.95 1.75
N VAL A 50 -10.89 21.36 2.07
CA VAL A 50 -10.99 19.96 2.52
C VAL A 50 -10.48 19.00 1.44
N LEU A 51 -10.89 19.19 0.18
CA LEU A 51 -10.45 18.34 -0.93
C LEU A 51 -8.94 18.45 -1.18
N VAL A 52 -8.36 19.64 -1.02
CA VAL A 52 -6.91 19.86 -1.11
C VAL A 52 -6.19 19.10 0.01
N ALA A 53 -6.64 19.22 1.25
CA ALA A 53 -6.03 18.52 2.38
C ALA A 53 -6.10 16.99 2.22
N VAL A 54 -7.23 16.46 1.76
CA VAL A 54 -7.38 15.02 1.45
C VAL A 54 -6.42 14.59 0.33
N ALA A 55 -6.28 15.39 -0.72
CA ALA A 55 -5.40 15.07 -1.83
C ALA A 55 -3.91 15.08 -1.41
N ASP A 56 -3.52 16.03 -0.56
CA ASP A 56 -2.16 16.15 -0.03
C ASP A 56 -1.80 14.91 0.82
N LEU A 57 -2.64 14.60 1.82
CA LEU A 57 -2.47 13.44 2.70
C LEU A 57 -2.38 12.12 1.93
N LEU A 58 -3.29 11.89 0.98
CA LEU A 58 -3.26 10.66 0.16
C LEU A 58 -2.01 10.62 -0.73
N GLY A 59 -1.58 11.76 -1.25
CA GLY A 59 -0.35 11.91 -2.01
C GLY A 59 0.87 11.52 -1.20
N ASP A 60 1.00 12.05 0.02
CA ASP A 60 2.13 11.81 0.90
C ASP A 60 2.21 10.35 1.36
N VAL A 61 1.08 9.75 1.74
CA VAL A 61 1.02 8.30 2.07
C VAL A 61 1.51 7.46 0.88
N ILE A 62 1.09 7.76 -0.35
CA ILE A 62 1.53 7.06 -1.56
C ILE A 62 3.04 7.26 -1.77
N VAL A 63 3.54 8.50 -1.67
CA VAL A 63 4.95 8.82 -1.86
C VAL A 63 5.82 8.11 -0.81
N TYR A 64 5.40 8.06 0.46
CA TYR A 64 6.13 7.34 1.50
C TYR A 64 6.12 5.83 1.27
N CYS A 65 4.99 5.25 0.88
CA CYS A 65 4.91 3.82 0.55
C CYS A 65 5.83 3.47 -0.62
N ARG A 66 5.84 4.31 -1.67
CA ARG A 66 6.73 4.13 -2.82
C ARG A 66 8.20 4.29 -2.45
N SER A 67 8.53 5.30 -1.65
CA SER A 67 9.88 5.55 -1.15
C SER A 67 10.38 4.37 -0.31
N GLU A 68 9.55 3.81 0.56
CA GLU A 68 9.94 2.65 1.37
C GLU A 68 10.09 1.39 0.51
N ALA A 69 9.19 1.16 -0.46
CA ALA A 69 9.32 0.06 -1.41
C ALA A 69 10.66 0.10 -2.17
N LEU A 70 11.10 1.29 -2.60
CA LEU A 70 12.41 1.47 -3.26
C LEU A 70 13.59 1.12 -2.35
N LYS A 71 13.50 1.40 -1.04
CA LYS A 71 14.56 1.08 -0.07
C LYS A 71 14.68 -0.43 0.19
N PHE A 72 13.60 -1.18 0.00
CA PHE A 72 13.58 -2.65 0.02
C PHE A 72 13.79 -3.28 -1.37
N GLY A 73 13.88 -2.47 -2.42
CA GLY A 73 13.99 -2.92 -3.82
C GLY A 73 12.78 -3.72 -4.31
N LEU A 74 11.59 -3.43 -3.76
CA LEU A 74 10.37 -4.11 -4.14
C LEU A 74 9.85 -3.55 -5.48
N PRO A 75 9.53 -4.41 -6.47
CA PRO A 75 8.87 -3.98 -7.70
C PRO A 75 7.41 -3.64 -7.41
N LEU A 76 7.14 -2.44 -6.88
CA LEU A 76 5.86 -2.06 -6.29
C LEU A 76 4.68 -2.26 -7.26
N GLU A 77 4.81 -1.90 -8.54
CA GLU A 77 3.73 -2.07 -9.52
C GLU A 77 3.36 -3.55 -9.73
N ALA A 78 4.35 -4.44 -9.76
CA ALA A 78 4.12 -5.87 -9.87
C ALA A 78 3.50 -6.45 -8.58
N VAL A 79 3.92 -5.94 -7.41
CA VAL A 79 3.30 -6.29 -6.12
C VAL A 79 1.83 -5.85 -6.10
N LEU A 80 1.52 -4.62 -6.53
CA LEU A 80 0.16 -4.11 -6.59
C LEU A 80 -0.71 -4.91 -7.56
N THR A 81 -0.16 -5.30 -8.71
CA THR A 81 -0.85 -6.19 -9.68
C THR A 81 -1.28 -7.49 -9.00
N VAL A 82 -0.36 -8.18 -8.29
CA VAL A 82 -0.67 -9.43 -7.57
C VAL A 82 -1.74 -9.21 -6.49
N ILE A 83 -1.67 -8.09 -5.76
CA ILE A 83 -2.66 -7.75 -4.73
C ILE A 83 -4.04 -7.47 -5.35
N MET A 84 -4.09 -6.74 -6.46
CA MET A 84 -5.33 -6.44 -7.18
C MET A 84 -5.96 -7.71 -7.74
N ASP A 85 -5.19 -8.59 -8.39
CA ASP A 85 -5.70 -9.87 -8.90
C ASP A 85 -6.24 -10.75 -7.75
N SER A 86 -5.60 -10.73 -6.58
CA SER A 86 -6.09 -11.44 -5.40
C SER A 86 -7.38 -10.82 -4.86
N ASN A 87 -7.52 -9.49 -4.88
CA ASN A 87 -8.76 -8.82 -4.52
C ASN A 87 -9.90 -9.15 -5.47
N GLU A 88 -9.66 -9.16 -6.78
CA GLU A 88 -10.64 -9.56 -7.79
C GLU A 88 -11.05 -11.03 -7.64
N SER A 89 -10.13 -11.91 -7.22
CA SER A 89 -10.44 -13.33 -6.95
C SER A 89 -11.47 -13.54 -5.84
N LYS A 90 -11.70 -12.52 -5.00
CA LYS A 90 -12.72 -12.55 -3.94
C LYS A 90 -14.13 -12.29 -4.47
N LEU A 91 -14.29 -11.81 -5.70
CA LEU A 91 -15.59 -11.52 -6.28
C LEU A 91 -16.38 -12.81 -6.54
N GLY A 92 -17.71 -12.69 -6.55
CA GLY A 92 -18.62 -13.75 -6.95
C GLY A 92 -18.48 -14.09 -8.44
N ALA A 93 -19.19 -15.15 -8.86
CA ALA A 93 -19.20 -15.57 -10.26
C ALA A 93 -19.78 -14.49 -11.22
N ASP A 94 -20.49 -13.50 -10.67
CA ASP A 94 -21.04 -12.34 -11.36
C ASP A 94 -20.11 -11.11 -11.34
N GLY A 95 -18.90 -11.24 -10.80
CA GLY A 95 -17.94 -10.16 -10.65
C GLY A 95 -18.29 -9.16 -9.55
N LYS A 96 -19.24 -9.49 -8.64
CA LYS A 96 -19.65 -8.59 -7.56
C LYS A 96 -19.06 -8.99 -6.21
N PRO A 97 -18.84 -8.02 -5.30
CA PRO A 97 -18.58 -8.30 -3.90
C PRO A 97 -19.61 -9.26 -3.30
N ILE A 98 -19.13 -10.25 -2.54
CA ILE A 98 -19.99 -11.14 -1.74
C ILE A 98 -20.03 -10.59 -0.31
N TYR A 99 -21.22 -10.48 0.28
CA TYR A 99 -21.39 -10.04 1.66
C TYR A 99 -22.12 -11.09 2.50
N ASP A 100 -21.83 -11.16 3.79
CA ASP A 100 -22.67 -11.89 4.75
C ASP A 100 -23.87 -11.03 5.22
N ALA A 101 -24.72 -11.60 6.06
CA ALA A 101 -25.90 -10.93 6.60
C ALA A 101 -25.58 -9.67 7.44
N ASN A 102 -24.32 -9.48 7.86
CA ASN A 102 -23.86 -8.31 8.60
C ASN A 102 -23.15 -7.28 7.69
N GLY A 103 -23.15 -7.49 6.37
CA GLY A 103 -22.43 -6.63 5.42
C GLY A 103 -20.92 -6.84 5.42
N LYS A 104 -20.41 -7.93 6.01
CA LYS A 104 -18.98 -8.25 5.97
C LYS A 104 -18.63 -8.84 4.61
N PHE A 105 -17.56 -8.33 4.01
CA PHE A 105 -17.03 -8.83 2.75
C PHE A 105 -16.55 -10.30 2.90
N LEU A 106 -17.08 -11.18 2.07
CA LEU A 106 -16.78 -12.61 2.00
C LEU A 106 -15.79 -12.92 0.88
N LYS A 107 -15.11 -14.05 1.02
CA LYS A 107 -14.18 -14.55 0.00
C LYS A 107 -14.97 -15.33 -1.05
N GLY A 108 -14.82 -14.95 -2.30
CA GLY A 108 -15.34 -15.67 -3.46
C GLY A 108 -14.82 -17.11 -3.56
N PRO A 109 -15.51 -17.96 -4.32
CA PRO A 109 -15.16 -19.37 -4.47
C PRO A 109 -13.78 -19.58 -5.11
N ASN A 110 -13.30 -18.59 -5.87
CA ASN A 110 -12.00 -18.60 -6.55
C ASN A 110 -10.91 -17.85 -5.78
N TYR A 111 -11.18 -17.47 -4.52
CA TYR A 111 -10.24 -16.68 -3.74
C TYR A 111 -8.90 -17.39 -3.58
N TRP A 112 -7.82 -16.65 -3.84
CA TRP A 112 -6.47 -17.07 -3.53
C TRP A 112 -5.74 -15.99 -2.72
N LYS A 113 -4.88 -16.46 -1.83
CA LYS A 113 -4.00 -15.66 -0.98
C LYS A 113 -2.84 -15.08 -1.80
N PRO A 114 -2.49 -13.79 -1.69
CA PRO A 114 -1.44 -13.20 -2.52
C PRO A 114 -0.02 -13.66 -2.17
N GLU A 115 0.21 -14.10 -0.93
CA GLU A 115 1.55 -14.34 -0.38
C GLU A 115 2.40 -15.36 -1.18
N PRO A 116 1.87 -16.49 -1.66
CA PRO A 116 2.64 -17.42 -2.51
C PRO A 116 3.13 -16.77 -3.81
N LYS A 117 2.28 -16.02 -4.52
CA LYS A 117 2.67 -15.35 -5.78
C LYS A 117 3.64 -14.19 -5.53
N LEU A 118 3.45 -13.45 -4.44
CA LEU A 118 4.43 -12.43 -4.03
C LEU A 118 5.79 -13.05 -3.74
N LYS A 119 5.83 -14.21 -3.08
CA LYS A 119 7.08 -14.92 -2.83
C LYS A 119 7.76 -15.33 -4.13
N GLU A 120 7.02 -15.91 -5.08
CA GLU A 120 7.54 -16.28 -6.40
C GLU A 120 8.07 -15.06 -7.17
N LEU A 121 7.31 -13.96 -7.20
CA LEU A 121 7.69 -12.69 -7.82
C LEU A 121 9.03 -12.17 -7.27
N LEU A 122 9.16 -12.12 -5.94
CA LEU A 122 10.38 -11.63 -5.31
C LEU A 122 11.57 -12.59 -5.51
N GLN A 123 11.34 -13.90 -5.49
CA GLN A 123 12.38 -14.90 -5.78
C GLN A 123 12.89 -14.80 -7.23
N ALA A 124 11.99 -14.56 -8.18
CA ALA A 124 12.35 -14.35 -9.58
C ALA A 124 13.16 -13.07 -9.76
N ALA A 125 12.74 -11.96 -9.15
CA ALA A 125 13.47 -10.69 -9.19
C ALA A 125 14.88 -10.80 -8.57
N ILE A 126 15.03 -11.53 -7.46
CA ILE A 126 16.35 -11.77 -6.83
C ILE A 126 17.25 -12.64 -7.72
N THR A 127 16.69 -13.66 -8.37
CA THR A 127 17.48 -14.59 -9.22
C THR A 127 17.88 -13.94 -10.54
N GLY A 128 16.97 -13.21 -11.18
CA GLY A 128 17.19 -12.57 -12.48
C GLY A 128 18.26 -11.48 -12.46
N ALA A 129 18.54 -10.87 -11.31
CA ALA A 129 19.59 -9.87 -11.17
C ALA A 129 20.99 -10.43 -10.92
N LYS A 130 21.12 -11.76 -10.74
CA LYS A 130 22.42 -12.44 -10.54
C LYS A 130 23.01 -13.03 -11.83
N GLY A 131 22.28 -12.95 -12.96
CA GLY A 131 22.72 -13.38 -14.28
C GLY A 131 23.03 -12.19 -15.17
#